data_AF-A0A7C2ZE15-F1
#
_entry.id   AF-A0A7C2ZE15-F1
#
_cell.length_a   1.000
_cell.length_b   1.000
_cell.length_c   1.000
_cell.angle_alpha   90.00
_cell.angle_beta   90.00
_cell.angle_gamma   90.00
#
_symmetry.space_group_name_H-M   'P 1'
#
loop_
_entity.id
_entity.type
_entity.pdbx_description
1 polymer ?
#
loop_
_entity_poly.entity_id
_entity_poly.type
_entity_poly.pdbx_seq_one_letter_code
_entity_poly.pdbx_strand_id
1 'polypeptide(L)'
;MTDLDLATAIAHYLETLPAPERPAAAAELQRFGRWVGAHRPVRVLKPADIEAYAADLDRSGDAGAHRAQILKDFLSYLYRQKLTAQNLGAALKVRRAPGRKAPAEKAAEQAANGPRVVLTPEGYERLKAELAELEAARPRIAAEIRRAAADGDLSENAPYQYAREELARIQSRIREIQALLRAAEVREAPGDGRADRVTIGHRVRLVDLDTGERLEVTLVGPGEVDVRAGRISIQSPLGRALQDARVNQEVVVESPAGPIRYRVEAIE
;
A
#
# COMPACT_ATOMS: atom_id res chain seq x y z
N MET A 1 -25.64 -15.19 41.59
CA MET A 1 -25.39 -14.50 40.31
C MET A 1 -23.92 -14.63 40.04
N THR A 2 -23.54 -15.45 39.07
CA THR A 2 -22.14 -15.72 38.72
C THR A 2 -21.52 -14.44 38.18
N ASP A 3 -20.41 -14.02 38.76
CA ASP A 3 -19.66 -12.90 38.24
C ASP A 3 -19.12 -13.27 36.86
N LEU A 4 -19.53 -12.52 35.84
CA LEU A 4 -19.04 -12.72 34.48
C LEU A 4 -17.56 -12.33 34.43
N ASP A 5 -16.70 -13.28 34.08
CA ASP A 5 -15.28 -13.03 33.89
C ASP A 5 -15.00 -12.34 32.55
N LEU A 6 -13.82 -11.73 32.45
CA LEU A 6 -13.44 -10.94 31.29
C LEU A 6 -13.36 -11.79 30.01
N ALA A 7 -12.89 -13.04 30.11
CA ALA A 7 -12.81 -13.96 28.97
C ALA A 7 -14.20 -14.27 28.39
N THR A 8 -15.17 -14.59 29.26
CA THR A 8 -16.54 -14.88 28.83
C THR A 8 -17.20 -13.63 28.26
N ALA A 9 -16.97 -12.46 28.87
CA ALA A 9 -17.50 -11.21 28.35
C ALA A 9 -16.93 -10.84 26.97
N ILE A 10 -15.65 -11.13 26.72
CA ILE A 10 -15.02 -10.97 25.39
C ILE A 10 -15.68 -11.91 24.38
N ALA A 11 -15.89 -13.19 24.73
CA ALA A 11 -16.54 -14.15 23.83
C ALA A 11 -17.94 -13.68 23.41
N HIS A 12 -18.76 -13.25 24.38
CA HIS A 12 -20.08 -12.70 24.09
C HIS A 12 -20.02 -11.44 23.22
N TYR A 13 -19.06 -10.55 23.45
CA TYR A 13 -18.90 -9.37 22.60
C TYR A 13 -18.55 -9.75 21.16
N LEU A 14 -17.64 -10.70 20.95
CA LEU A 14 -17.24 -11.13 19.61
C LEU A 14 -18.38 -11.77 18.82
N GLU A 15 -19.33 -12.42 19.49
CA GLU A 15 -20.56 -12.94 18.87
C GLU A 15 -21.46 -11.82 18.33
N THR A 16 -21.43 -10.64 18.94
CA THR A 16 -22.20 -9.47 18.48
C THR A 16 -21.60 -8.78 17.25
N LEU A 17 -20.35 -9.07 16.89
CA LEU A 17 -19.65 -8.41 15.80
C LEU A 17 -19.84 -9.13 14.44
N PRO A 18 -19.79 -8.39 13.31
CA PRO A 18 -19.74 -8.98 11.97
C PRO A 18 -18.50 -9.86 11.77
N ALA A 19 -18.65 -10.96 11.01
CA ALA A 19 -17.56 -11.90 10.71
C ALA A 19 -16.21 -11.27 10.29
N PRO A 20 -16.14 -10.22 9.43
CA PRO A 20 -14.86 -9.62 9.04
C PRO A 20 -14.13 -8.88 10.17
N GLU A 21 -14.85 -8.42 11.21
CA GLU A 21 -14.28 -7.63 12.31
C GLU A 21 -13.82 -8.49 13.49
N ARG A 22 -14.36 -9.72 13.60
CA ARG A 22 -14.06 -10.66 14.70
C ARG A 22 -12.57 -10.97 14.87
N PRO A 23 -11.77 -11.24 13.83
CA PRO A 23 -10.37 -11.63 14.01
C PRO A 23 -9.53 -10.52 14.64
N ALA A 24 -9.69 -9.28 14.16
CA ALA A 24 -8.97 -8.12 14.68
C ALA A 24 -9.42 -7.80 16.11
N ALA A 25 -10.73 -7.82 16.37
CA ALA A 25 -11.27 -7.60 17.71
C ALA A 25 -10.83 -8.69 18.69
N ALA A 26 -10.83 -9.95 18.28
CA ALA A 26 -10.41 -11.08 19.12
C ALA A 26 -8.93 -10.98 19.51
N ALA A 27 -8.06 -10.68 18.55
CA ALA A 27 -6.63 -10.56 18.80
C ALA A 27 -6.31 -9.47 19.84
N GLU A 28 -7.00 -8.33 19.77
CA GLU A 28 -6.78 -7.22 20.70
C GLU A 28 -7.41 -7.48 22.07
N LEU A 29 -8.65 -7.93 22.11
CA LEU A 29 -9.35 -8.18 23.38
C LEU A 29 -8.73 -9.33 24.17
N GLN A 30 -8.22 -10.36 23.49
CA GLN A 30 -7.45 -11.42 24.15
C GLN A 30 -6.14 -10.89 24.72
N ARG A 31 -5.46 -9.97 24.02
CA ARG A 31 -4.25 -9.32 24.52
C ARG A 31 -4.55 -8.49 25.77
N PHE A 32 -5.61 -7.69 25.73
CA PHE A 32 -6.12 -6.96 26.89
C PHE A 32 -6.47 -7.90 28.05
N GLY A 33 -7.17 -9.00 27.77
CA GLY A 33 -7.51 -10.02 28.75
C GLY A 33 -6.29 -10.69 29.38
N ARG A 34 -5.25 -10.97 28.60
CA ARG A 34 -3.97 -11.49 29.13
C ARG A 34 -3.25 -10.47 30.02
N TRP A 35 -3.35 -9.18 29.70
CA TRP A 35 -2.70 -8.11 30.45
C TRP A 35 -3.43 -7.82 31.77
N VAL A 36 -4.76 -7.69 31.76
CA VAL A 36 -5.56 -7.38 32.97
C VAL A 36 -5.86 -8.62 33.83
N GLY A 37 -5.91 -9.80 33.19
CA GLY A 37 -6.29 -11.08 33.80
C GLY A 37 -7.63 -11.61 33.25
N ALA A 38 -7.57 -12.70 32.50
CA ALA A 38 -8.72 -13.24 31.75
C ALA A 38 -9.88 -13.71 32.64
N HIS A 39 -9.57 -14.23 33.84
CA HIS A 39 -10.56 -14.68 34.82
C HIS A 39 -11.01 -13.60 35.80
N ARG A 40 -10.54 -12.35 35.62
CA ARG A 40 -10.93 -11.25 36.49
C ARG A 40 -12.40 -10.88 36.21
N PRO A 41 -13.25 -10.73 37.24
CA PRO A 41 -14.62 -10.28 37.05
C PRO A 41 -14.69 -8.91 36.37
N VAL A 42 -15.57 -8.74 35.40
CA VAL A 42 -15.70 -7.47 34.68
C VAL A 42 -16.06 -6.30 35.61
N ARG A 43 -16.86 -6.57 36.66
CA ARG A 43 -17.31 -5.55 37.62
C ARG A 43 -16.18 -4.91 38.45
N VAL A 44 -15.01 -5.56 38.56
CA VAL A 44 -13.86 -5.04 39.32
C VAL A 44 -12.83 -4.33 38.45
N LEU A 45 -13.11 -4.15 37.16
CA LEU A 45 -12.28 -3.34 36.27
C LEU A 45 -12.35 -1.87 36.68
N LYS A 46 -11.18 -1.23 36.82
CA LYS A 46 -11.05 0.17 37.22
C LYS A 46 -10.45 1.01 36.09
N PRO A 47 -10.65 2.35 36.08
CA PRO A 47 -10.01 3.24 35.13
C PRO A 47 -8.48 3.09 35.07
N ALA A 48 -7.85 2.86 36.23
CA ALA A 48 -6.40 2.62 36.32
C ALA A 48 -5.93 1.41 35.51
N ASP A 49 -6.73 0.34 35.42
CA ASP A 49 -6.41 -0.84 34.60
C ASP A 49 -6.40 -0.46 33.10
N ILE A 50 -7.30 0.44 32.69
CA ILE A 50 -7.42 0.89 31.30
C ILE A 50 -6.30 1.86 30.93
N GLU A 51 -5.97 2.79 31.83
CA GLU A 51 -4.88 3.76 31.64
C GLU A 51 -3.52 3.07 31.52
N ALA A 52 -3.25 2.08 32.37
CA ALA A 52 -2.00 1.34 32.34
C ALA A 52 -1.86 0.47 31.08
N TYR A 53 -2.96 -0.09 30.56
CA TYR A 53 -2.95 -0.73 29.24
C TYR A 53 -2.79 0.27 28.09
N ALA A 54 -3.41 1.45 28.19
CA ALA A 54 -3.29 2.52 27.19
C ALA A 54 -1.84 3.00 27.00
N ALA A 55 -1.07 3.08 28.10
CA ALA A 55 0.34 3.43 28.04
C ALA A 55 1.19 2.40 27.28
N ASP A 56 0.81 1.13 27.28
CA ASP A 56 1.43 0.08 26.47
C ASP A 56 1.01 0.16 24.99
N LEU A 57 -0.25 0.52 24.74
CA LEU A 57 -0.79 0.75 23.39
C LEU A 57 -0.09 1.91 22.65
N ASP A 58 0.25 2.99 23.36
CA ASP A 58 0.89 4.18 22.81
C ASP A 58 2.26 3.89 22.15
N ARG A 59 2.95 2.81 22.53
CA ARG A 59 4.23 2.42 21.93
C ARG A 59 4.10 1.80 20.53
N SER A 60 2.87 1.53 20.08
CA SER A 60 2.58 0.76 18.86
C SER A 60 2.19 1.60 17.62
N GLY A 61 2.24 2.93 17.68
CA GLY A 61 1.96 3.81 16.51
C GLY A 61 0.52 3.72 15.98
N ASP A 62 0.32 3.75 14.65
CA ASP A 62 -1.01 3.73 14.00
C ASP A 62 -1.84 2.47 14.33
N ALA A 63 -1.18 1.33 14.55
CA ALA A 63 -1.83 0.12 15.03
C ALA A 63 -2.46 0.34 16.43
N GLY A 64 -1.86 1.20 17.26
CA GLY A 64 -2.36 1.56 18.58
C GLY A 64 -3.72 2.27 18.56
N ALA A 65 -3.98 3.12 17.56
CA ALA A 65 -5.25 3.85 17.47
C ALA A 65 -6.44 2.95 17.11
N HIS A 66 -6.26 2.01 16.16
CA HIS A 66 -7.29 1.04 15.81
C HIS A 66 -7.56 0.07 16.96
N ARG A 67 -6.50 -0.41 17.62
CA ARG A 67 -6.57 -1.28 18.80
C ARG A 67 -7.28 -0.60 19.98
N ALA A 68 -6.99 0.68 20.20
CA ALA A 68 -7.69 1.49 21.20
C ALA A 68 -9.19 1.63 20.90
N GLN A 69 -9.56 1.80 19.64
CA GLN A 69 -10.97 1.88 19.25
C GLN A 69 -11.70 0.57 19.54
N ILE A 70 -11.10 -0.57 19.19
CA ILE A 70 -11.63 -1.91 19.52
C ILE A 70 -11.87 -2.04 21.03
N LEU A 71 -10.88 -1.66 21.85
CA LEU A 71 -11.01 -1.72 23.30
C LEU A 71 -12.10 -0.78 23.83
N LYS A 72 -12.21 0.43 23.27
CA LYS A 72 -13.24 1.40 23.65
C LYS A 72 -14.66 0.91 23.36
N ASP A 73 -14.85 0.26 22.22
CA ASP A 73 -16.15 -0.28 21.81
C ASP A 73 -16.57 -1.45 22.70
N PHE A 74 -15.61 -2.31 23.06
CA PHE A 74 -15.82 -3.37 24.05
C PHE A 74 -16.16 -2.81 25.44
N LEU A 75 -15.41 -1.85 25.96
CA LEU A 75 -15.69 -1.23 27.27
C LEU A 75 -17.07 -0.52 27.27
N SER A 76 -17.46 0.06 26.15
CA SER A 76 -18.79 0.67 25.96
C SER A 76 -19.90 -0.38 25.88
N TYR A 77 -19.63 -1.55 25.30
CA TYR A 77 -20.52 -2.70 25.33
C TYR A 77 -20.74 -3.19 26.77
N LEU A 78 -19.67 -3.34 27.55
CA LEU A 78 -19.78 -3.76 28.96
C LEU A 78 -20.65 -2.80 29.79
N TYR A 79 -20.48 -1.50 29.56
CA TYR A 79 -21.32 -0.49 30.23
C TYR A 79 -22.78 -0.55 29.78
N ARG A 80 -23.06 -0.72 28.47
CA ARG A 80 -24.43 -0.87 27.93
C ARG A 80 -25.13 -2.11 28.47
N GLN A 81 -24.39 -3.20 28.67
CA GLN A 81 -24.88 -4.43 29.31
C GLN A 81 -24.98 -4.32 30.84
N LYS A 82 -24.69 -3.15 31.41
CA LYS A 82 -24.68 -2.89 32.86
C LYS A 82 -23.74 -3.82 33.65
N LEU A 83 -22.68 -4.29 33.00
CA LEU A 83 -21.65 -5.15 33.60
C LEU A 83 -20.57 -4.34 34.34
N THR A 84 -20.44 -3.05 34.03
CA THR A 84 -19.57 -2.10 34.73
C THR A 84 -20.38 -0.95 35.31
N ALA A 85 -19.97 -0.44 36.48
CA ALA A 85 -20.62 0.67 37.15
C ALA A 85 -20.45 2.02 36.44
N GLN A 86 -19.40 2.15 35.62
CA GLN A 86 -19.07 3.36 34.87
C GLN A 86 -18.54 3.01 33.48
N ASN A 87 -18.59 3.99 32.57
CA ASN A 87 -18.02 3.85 31.24
C ASN A 87 -16.49 3.98 31.30
N LEU A 88 -15.82 2.83 31.34
CA LEU A 88 -14.37 2.72 31.38
C LEU A 88 -13.70 3.16 30.07
N GLY A 89 -14.45 3.22 28.96
CA GLY A 89 -13.94 3.70 27.67
C GLY A 89 -13.58 5.19 27.66
N ALA A 90 -14.07 5.98 28.64
CA ALA A 90 -13.71 7.38 28.81
C ALA A 90 -12.29 7.58 29.37
N ALA A 91 -11.75 6.57 30.07
CA ALA A 91 -10.39 6.59 30.62
C ALA A 91 -9.31 6.24 29.57
N LEU A 92 -9.71 5.72 28.41
CA LEU A 92 -8.81 5.34 27.33
C LEU A 92 -8.33 6.58 26.55
N LYS A 93 -7.24 7.20 27.03
CA LYS A 93 -6.55 8.31 26.35
C LYS A 93 -5.28 7.80 25.68
N VAL A 94 -5.40 7.34 24.44
CA VAL A 94 -4.22 7.06 23.59
C VAL A 94 -3.70 8.38 23.05
N ARG A 95 -2.43 8.70 23.31
CA ARG A 95 -1.79 9.89 22.76
C ARG A 95 -1.64 9.67 21.25
N ARG A 96 -2.49 10.33 20.46
CA ARG A 96 -2.19 10.50 19.03
C ARG A 96 -0.86 11.24 18.92
N ALA A 97 0.09 10.65 18.19
CA ALA A 97 1.22 11.41 17.66
C ALA A 97 0.68 12.68 16.97
N PRO A 98 1.36 13.83 17.08
CA PRO A 98 0.82 15.10 16.62
C PRO A 98 0.55 15.07 15.11
N GLY A 99 -0.74 15.23 14.75
CA GLY A 99 -1.19 15.74 13.44
C GLY A 99 -1.91 14.75 12.52
N ARG A 100 -3.25 14.86 12.42
CA ARG A 100 -3.94 14.90 11.11
C ARG A 100 -5.39 15.41 11.22
N LYS A 101 -5.76 16.25 10.24
CA LYS A 101 -6.93 17.15 10.14
C LYS A 101 -8.27 16.42 9.85
N ALA A 102 -9.36 17.20 9.77
CA ALA A 102 -10.77 16.83 9.91
C ALA A 102 -11.40 15.94 8.78
N PRO A 103 -12.58 15.32 9.02
CA PRO A 103 -13.15 14.24 8.19
C PRO A 103 -13.62 14.63 6.77
N ALA A 104 -13.87 15.91 6.49
CA ALA A 104 -14.39 16.35 5.19
C ALA A 104 -13.33 16.26 4.07
N GLU A 105 -12.03 16.33 4.40
CA GLU A 105 -10.93 16.17 3.43
C GLU A 105 -10.69 14.69 3.07
N LYS A 106 -11.04 13.74 3.94
CA LYS A 106 -10.88 12.29 3.68
C LYS A 106 -11.81 11.75 2.60
N ALA A 107 -13.00 12.32 2.44
CA ALA A 107 -13.94 11.93 1.39
C ALA A 107 -13.43 12.36 0.00
N ALA A 108 -12.75 13.50 -0.08
CA ALA A 108 -12.06 13.94 -1.30
C ALA A 108 -10.77 13.12 -1.57
N GLU A 109 -10.06 12.70 -0.52
CA GLU A 109 -8.83 11.90 -0.62
C GLU A 109 -9.10 10.44 -1.03
N GLN A 110 -10.23 9.84 -0.60
CA GLN A 110 -10.62 8.47 -1.00
C GLN A 110 -11.09 8.39 -2.46
N ALA A 111 -11.75 9.44 -2.98
CA ALA A 111 -12.03 9.55 -4.41
C ALA A 111 -10.75 9.79 -5.25
N ALA A 112 -9.71 10.34 -4.63
CA ALA A 112 -8.41 10.59 -5.24
C ALA A 112 -7.39 9.45 -5.04
N ASN A 113 -7.76 8.33 -4.42
CA ASN A 113 -6.87 7.20 -4.12
C ASN A 113 -7.39 5.88 -4.70
N GLY A 114 -7.70 5.87 -6.00
CA GLY A 114 -7.31 4.72 -6.82
C GLY A 114 -5.78 4.56 -6.77
N PRO A 115 -5.19 3.42 -7.17
CA PRO A 115 -3.74 3.24 -7.10
C PRO A 115 -3.04 4.40 -7.84
N ARG A 116 -2.52 5.38 -7.10
CA ARG A 116 -1.79 6.51 -7.68
C ARG A 116 -0.48 5.97 -8.20
N VAL A 117 -0.29 6.09 -9.50
CA VAL A 117 0.95 5.68 -10.15
C VAL A 117 1.86 6.88 -10.16
N VAL A 118 3.00 6.80 -9.47
CA VAL A 118 3.98 7.89 -9.55
C VAL A 118 4.84 7.66 -10.80
N LEU A 119 4.99 8.70 -11.61
CA LEU A 119 5.82 8.69 -12.83
C LEU A 119 6.84 9.84 -12.78
N THR A 120 7.97 9.67 -13.46
CA THR A 120 8.88 10.81 -13.71
C THR A 120 8.29 11.73 -14.79
N PRO A 121 8.70 13.02 -14.87
CA PRO A 121 8.26 13.92 -15.94
C PRO A 121 8.59 13.36 -17.33
N GLU A 122 9.80 12.81 -17.48
CA GLU A 122 10.25 12.17 -18.71
C GLU A 122 9.40 10.95 -19.08
N GLY A 123 9.08 10.11 -18.09
CA GLY A 123 8.22 8.95 -18.27
C GLY A 123 6.80 9.31 -18.69
N TYR A 124 6.25 10.36 -18.09
CA TYR A 124 4.91 10.86 -18.42
C TYR A 124 4.86 11.38 -19.86
N GLU A 125 5.84 12.18 -20.29
CA GLU A 125 5.90 12.67 -21.67
C GLU A 125 6.18 11.55 -22.67
N ARG A 126 7.00 10.55 -22.32
CA ARG A 126 7.21 9.36 -23.17
C ARG A 126 5.90 8.59 -23.38
N LEU A 127 5.12 8.39 -22.34
CA LEU A 127 3.83 7.70 -22.43
C LEU A 127 2.81 8.49 -23.26
N LYS A 128 2.80 9.82 -23.16
CA LYS A 128 1.97 10.67 -24.05
C LYS A 128 2.38 10.54 -25.51
N ALA A 129 3.68 10.57 -25.79
CA ALA A 129 4.20 10.42 -27.15
C ALA A 129 3.83 9.05 -27.73
N GLU A 130 4.05 7.98 -26.96
CA GLU A 130 3.65 6.62 -27.34
C GLU A 130 2.13 6.52 -27.61
N LEU A 131 1.31 7.12 -26.74
CA LEU A 131 -0.14 7.14 -26.93
C LEU A 131 -0.54 7.82 -28.25
N ALA A 132 0.03 8.98 -28.54
CA ALA A 132 -0.26 9.73 -29.75
C ALA A 132 0.12 8.96 -31.03
N GLU A 133 1.27 8.27 -31.02
CA GLU A 133 1.71 7.42 -32.12
C GLU A 133 0.74 6.25 -32.35
N LEU A 134 0.35 5.55 -31.28
CA LEU A 134 -0.59 4.43 -31.36
C LEU A 134 -1.98 4.86 -31.83
N GLU A 135 -2.48 6.01 -31.35
CA GLU A 135 -3.75 6.58 -31.79
C GLU A 135 -3.72 6.98 -33.28
N ALA A 136 -2.59 7.51 -33.76
CA ALA A 136 -2.38 7.83 -35.18
C ALA A 136 -2.25 6.58 -36.07
N ALA A 137 -1.71 5.47 -35.55
CA ALA A 137 -1.59 4.19 -36.27
C ALA A 137 -2.93 3.46 -36.38
N ARG A 138 -3.81 3.56 -35.37
CA ARG A 138 -5.12 2.88 -35.31
C ARG A 138 -5.97 2.99 -36.58
N PRO A 139 -6.20 4.18 -37.19
CA PRO A 139 -6.99 4.28 -38.42
C PRO A 139 -6.31 3.64 -39.64
N ARG A 140 -4.98 3.61 -39.68
CA ARG A 140 -4.21 2.98 -40.77
C ARG A 140 -4.40 1.46 -40.76
N ILE A 141 -4.21 0.84 -39.59
CA ILE A 141 -4.41 -0.61 -39.40
C ILE A 141 -5.88 -0.99 -39.68
N ALA A 142 -6.84 -0.17 -39.24
CA ALA A 142 -8.25 -0.41 -39.55
C ALA A 142 -8.58 -0.30 -41.06
N ALA A 143 -7.83 0.50 -41.82
CA ALA A 143 -7.95 0.53 -43.28
C ALA A 143 -7.34 -0.70 -43.93
N GLU A 144 -6.21 -1.21 -43.41
CA GLU A 144 -5.58 -2.46 -43.87
C GLU A 144 -6.50 -3.66 -43.65
N ILE A 145 -7.12 -3.77 -42.48
CA ILE A 145 -8.12 -4.81 -42.19
C ILE A 145 -9.26 -4.74 -43.21
N ARG A 146 -9.79 -3.54 -43.50
CA ARG A 146 -10.87 -3.38 -44.48
C ARG A 146 -10.46 -3.78 -45.89
N ARG A 147 -9.22 -3.53 -46.29
CA ARG A 147 -8.67 -3.94 -47.59
C ARG A 147 -8.50 -5.45 -47.66
N ALA A 148 -7.89 -6.06 -46.65
CA ALA A 148 -7.71 -7.50 -46.57
C ALA A 148 -9.06 -8.23 -46.44
N ALA A 149 -10.06 -7.60 -45.83
CA ALA A 149 -11.41 -8.15 -45.71
C ALA A 149 -12.22 -8.16 -47.01
N ALA A 150 -11.74 -7.47 -48.06
CA ALA A 150 -12.37 -7.53 -49.38
C ALA A 150 -12.07 -8.85 -50.12
N ASP A 151 -11.08 -9.61 -49.65
CA ASP A 151 -10.75 -10.95 -50.16
C ASP A 151 -11.61 -11.99 -49.41
N GLY A 152 -12.41 -12.76 -50.16
CA GLY A 152 -13.57 -13.49 -49.61
C GLY A 152 -13.27 -14.58 -48.57
N ASP A 153 -12.09 -15.18 -48.55
CA ASP A 153 -11.71 -16.18 -47.54
C ASP A 153 -10.83 -15.54 -46.45
N LEU A 154 -11.47 -15.12 -45.36
CA LEU A 154 -10.82 -14.45 -44.24
C LEU A 154 -10.10 -15.41 -43.29
N SER A 155 -10.47 -16.69 -43.29
CA SER A 155 -9.87 -17.72 -42.41
C SER A 155 -8.40 -17.94 -42.74
N GLU A 156 -8.07 -17.97 -44.04
CA GLU A 156 -6.72 -18.24 -44.56
C GLU A 156 -5.96 -16.95 -44.93
N ASN A 157 -6.60 -15.78 -44.83
CA ASN A 157 -5.97 -14.51 -45.16
C ASN A 157 -4.98 -14.08 -44.05
N ALA A 158 -3.73 -14.50 -44.18
CA ALA A 158 -2.65 -14.16 -43.26
C ALA A 158 -2.49 -12.63 -43.03
N PRO A 159 -2.52 -11.77 -44.07
CA PRO A 159 -2.56 -10.31 -43.88
C PRO A 159 -3.72 -9.81 -43.00
N TYR A 160 -4.92 -10.37 -43.17
CA TYR A 160 -6.09 -10.01 -42.35
C TYR A 160 -5.89 -10.42 -40.88
N GLN A 161 -5.43 -11.65 -40.63
CA GLN A 161 -5.20 -12.14 -39.26
C GLN A 161 -4.12 -11.30 -38.56
N TYR A 162 -3.01 -11.03 -39.24
CA TYR A 162 -1.93 -10.19 -38.71
C TYR A 162 -2.43 -8.77 -38.36
N ALA A 163 -3.15 -8.12 -39.28
CA ALA A 163 -3.65 -6.76 -39.04
C ALA A 163 -4.67 -6.72 -37.88
N ARG A 164 -5.49 -7.76 -37.72
CA ARG A 164 -6.45 -7.90 -36.61
C ARG A 164 -5.74 -8.10 -35.27
N GLU A 165 -4.73 -8.95 -35.21
CA GLU A 165 -3.90 -9.14 -34.02
C GLU A 165 -3.16 -7.86 -33.63
N GLU A 166 -2.58 -7.17 -34.62
CA GLU A 166 -1.90 -5.91 -34.40
C GLU A 166 -2.86 -4.84 -33.87
N LEU A 167 -4.07 -4.73 -34.42
CA LEU A 167 -5.10 -3.83 -33.91
C LEU A 167 -5.46 -4.15 -32.44
N ALA A 168 -5.61 -5.43 -32.09
CA ALA A 168 -5.91 -5.85 -30.73
C ALA A 168 -4.75 -5.49 -29.77
N ARG A 169 -3.50 -5.70 -30.21
CA ARG A 169 -2.29 -5.37 -29.46
C ARG A 169 -2.21 -3.88 -29.17
N ILE A 170 -2.35 -3.02 -30.19
CA ILE A 170 -2.27 -1.57 -30.00
C ILE A 170 -3.43 -1.05 -29.15
N GLN A 171 -4.64 -1.59 -29.28
CA GLN A 171 -5.79 -1.19 -28.47
C GLN A 171 -5.62 -1.59 -27.01
N SER A 172 -5.03 -2.76 -26.74
CA SER A 172 -4.66 -3.15 -25.37
C SER A 172 -3.68 -2.15 -24.78
N ARG A 173 -2.62 -1.81 -25.53
CA ARG A 173 -1.60 -0.87 -25.08
C ARG A 173 -2.13 0.56 -24.87
N ILE A 174 -2.98 1.06 -25.77
CA ILE A 174 -3.65 2.36 -25.62
C ILE A 174 -4.44 2.40 -24.30
N ARG A 175 -5.23 1.35 -24.01
CA ARG A 175 -6.03 1.29 -22.77
C ARG A 175 -5.15 1.29 -21.53
N GLU A 176 -4.05 0.56 -21.56
CA GLU A 176 -3.06 0.52 -20.48
C GLU A 176 -2.44 1.91 -20.24
N ILE A 177 -1.90 2.54 -21.29
CA ILE A 177 -1.26 3.86 -21.20
C ILE A 177 -2.26 4.92 -20.71
N GLN A 178 -3.48 4.93 -21.25
CA GLN A 178 -4.52 5.85 -20.81
C GLN A 178 -4.89 5.62 -19.33
N ALA A 179 -4.89 4.38 -18.84
CA ALA A 179 -5.12 4.10 -17.43
C ALA A 179 -3.97 4.61 -16.55
N LEU A 180 -2.72 4.39 -16.97
CA LEU A 180 -1.53 4.90 -16.29
C LEU A 180 -1.54 6.43 -16.24
N LEU A 181 -1.75 7.11 -17.37
CA LEU A 181 -1.78 8.58 -17.45
C LEU A 181 -2.90 9.20 -16.61
N ARG A 182 -4.08 8.57 -16.53
CA ARG A 182 -5.20 9.05 -15.68
C ARG A 182 -4.91 8.93 -14.19
N ALA A 183 -4.17 7.91 -13.79
CA ALA A 183 -3.80 7.67 -12.40
C ALA A 183 -2.43 8.28 -12.02
N ALA A 184 -1.77 8.95 -12.97
CA ALA A 184 -0.40 9.42 -12.83
C ALA A 184 -0.28 10.63 -11.92
N GLU A 185 0.63 10.57 -10.95
CA GLU A 185 1.17 11.71 -10.23
C GLU A 185 2.62 11.92 -10.68
N VAL A 186 2.89 13.04 -11.36
CA VAL A 186 4.24 13.35 -11.86
C VAL A 186 5.10 13.88 -10.72
N ARG A 187 6.22 13.21 -10.44
CA ARG A 187 7.21 13.64 -9.44
C ARG A 187 8.61 13.57 -10.00
N GLU A 188 9.39 14.60 -9.71
CA GLU A 188 10.79 14.72 -10.09
C GLU A 188 11.68 14.62 -8.85
N ALA A 189 12.91 14.13 -9.01
CA ALA A 189 13.90 14.17 -7.96
C ALA A 189 14.27 15.65 -7.67
N PRO A 190 14.42 16.06 -6.40
CA PRO A 190 14.96 17.37 -6.07
C PRO A 190 16.34 17.58 -6.70
N GLY A 191 16.47 18.60 -7.55
CA GLY A 191 17.71 18.89 -8.29
C GLY A 191 18.84 19.49 -7.44
N ASP A 192 18.72 19.51 -6.11
CA ASP A 192 19.67 20.12 -5.18
C ASP A 192 20.74 19.13 -4.66
N GLY A 193 20.72 17.87 -5.10
CA GLY A 193 21.79 16.89 -4.87
C GLY A 193 21.95 16.45 -3.41
N ARG A 194 20.96 16.75 -2.55
CA ARG A 194 20.89 16.27 -1.17
C ARG A 194 19.55 15.61 -0.92
N ALA A 195 19.34 14.49 -1.59
CA ALA A 195 18.23 13.62 -1.27
C ALA A 195 18.48 12.92 0.07
N ASP A 196 17.74 13.32 1.10
CA ASP A 196 17.77 12.66 2.41
C ASP A 196 17.23 11.22 2.37
N ARG A 197 16.46 10.90 1.31
CA ARG A 197 15.75 9.65 1.11
C ARG A 197 15.60 9.35 -0.38
N VAL A 198 15.67 8.08 -0.73
CA VAL A 198 15.39 7.59 -2.08
C VAL A 198 13.90 7.75 -2.38
N THR A 199 13.61 8.43 -3.49
CA THR A 199 12.26 8.49 -4.07
C THR A 199 12.35 8.27 -5.58
N ILE A 200 11.22 8.31 -6.28
CA ILE A 200 11.21 8.18 -7.75
C ILE A 200 12.12 9.22 -8.42
N GLY A 201 12.71 8.87 -9.55
CA GLY A 201 13.63 9.73 -10.30
C GLY A 201 15.07 9.71 -9.79
N HIS A 202 15.31 9.29 -8.54
CA HIS A 202 16.67 9.24 -8.00
C HIS A 202 17.49 8.09 -8.58
N ARG A 203 18.77 8.36 -8.79
CA ARG A 203 19.80 7.37 -9.03
C ARG A 203 20.42 6.97 -7.69
N VAL A 204 20.48 5.68 -7.44
CA VAL A 204 20.94 5.09 -6.19
C VAL A 204 22.13 4.20 -6.47
N ARG A 205 23.24 4.46 -5.78
CA ARG A 205 24.42 3.60 -5.79
C ARG A 205 24.36 2.66 -4.62
N LEU A 206 24.49 1.36 -4.90
CA LEU A 206 24.35 0.27 -3.95
C LEU A 206 25.63 -0.56 -3.95
N VAL A 207 25.95 -1.14 -2.80
CA VAL A 207 26.96 -2.18 -2.67
C VAL A 207 26.33 -3.43 -2.07
N ASP A 208 26.53 -4.57 -2.72
CA ASP A 208 26.18 -5.88 -2.18
C ASP A 208 27.11 -6.19 -1.01
N LEU A 209 26.57 -6.48 0.16
CA LEU A 209 27.35 -6.72 1.38
C LEU A 209 27.98 -8.12 1.43
N ASP A 210 27.47 -9.06 0.65
CA ASP A 210 27.96 -10.44 0.58
C ASP A 210 29.06 -10.58 -0.49
N THR A 211 28.92 -9.90 -1.63
CA THR A 211 29.88 -9.99 -2.76
C THR A 211 30.82 -8.79 -2.87
N GLY A 212 30.44 -7.62 -2.34
CA GLY A 212 31.16 -6.36 -2.51
C GLY A 212 30.93 -5.69 -3.87
N GLU A 213 30.07 -6.24 -4.72
CA GLU A 213 29.76 -5.69 -6.03
C GLU A 213 28.94 -4.39 -5.93
N ARG A 214 29.23 -3.44 -6.82
CA ARG A 214 28.50 -2.17 -6.89
C ARG A 214 27.46 -2.18 -8.00
N LEU A 215 26.29 -1.64 -7.70
CA LEU A 215 25.18 -1.53 -8.64
C LEU A 215 24.62 -0.10 -8.62
N GLU A 216 24.35 0.46 -9.80
CA GLU A 216 23.65 1.73 -9.94
C GLU A 216 22.26 1.49 -10.50
N VAL A 217 21.24 2.02 -9.84
CA VAL A 217 19.84 1.89 -10.28
C VAL A 217 19.12 3.22 -10.20
N THR A 218 18.20 3.46 -11.13
CA THR A 218 17.27 4.61 -11.08
C THR A 218 15.87 4.10 -10.76
N LEU A 219 15.24 4.64 -9.71
CA LEU A 219 13.87 4.25 -9.37
C LEU A 219 12.88 4.98 -10.28
N VAL A 220 12.04 4.22 -10.97
CA VAL A 220 11.08 4.78 -11.94
C VAL A 220 9.69 4.17 -11.75
N GLY A 221 8.72 4.78 -12.43
CA GLY A 221 7.35 4.34 -12.39
C GLY A 221 7.07 3.12 -13.29
N PRO A 222 5.89 2.53 -13.16
CA PRO A 222 5.37 1.54 -14.11
C PRO A 222 5.41 2.06 -15.54
N GLY A 223 5.90 1.26 -16.49
CA GLY A 223 6.01 1.64 -17.90
C GLY A 223 7.28 2.40 -18.29
N GLU A 224 8.14 2.74 -17.33
CA GLU A 224 9.45 3.40 -17.57
C GLU A 224 10.66 2.46 -17.41
N VAL A 225 10.40 1.21 -17.01
CA VAL A 225 11.41 0.22 -16.65
C VAL A 225 12.29 -0.12 -17.85
N ASP A 226 13.60 -0.11 -17.61
CA ASP A 226 14.62 -0.56 -18.55
C ASP A 226 15.79 -1.14 -17.74
N VAL A 227 15.82 -2.47 -17.64
CA VAL A 227 16.82 -3.19 -16.85
C VAL A 227 18.23 -2.96 -17.40
N ARG A 228 18.40 -2.79 -18.72
CA ARG A 228 19.71 -2.58 -19.34
C ARG A 228 20.26 -1.19 -19.01
N ALA A 229 19.38 -0.21 -18.88
CA ALA A 229 19.73 1.15 -18.46
C ALA A 229 19.71 1.34 -16.93
N GLY A 230 19.56 0.26 -16.15
CA GLY A 230 19.49 0.33 -14.68
C GLY A 230 18.21 1.00 -14.15
N ARG A 231 17.16 1.18 -14.96
CA ARG A 231 15.89 1.78 -14.55
C ARG A 231 14.97 0.69 -14.00
N ILE A 232 14.71 0.71 -12.70
CA ILE A 232 13.92 -0.31 -12.00
C ILE A 232 12.59 0.26 -11.51
N SER A 233 11.55 -0.57 -11.53
CA SER A 233 10.24 -0.17 -10.99
C SER A 233 10.30 0.04 -9.48
N ILE A 234 9.71 1.12 -8.99
CA ILE A 234 9.44 1.33 -7.55
C ILE A 234 8.62 0.19 -6.93
N GLN A 235 7.86 -0.56 -7.75
CA GLN A 235 7.06 -1.70 -7.29
C GLN A 235 7.84 -3.03 -7.25
N SER A 236 9.07 -3.07 -7.77
CA SER A 236 9.93 -4.26 -7.72
C SER A 236 10.42 -4.56 -6.30
N PRO A 237 10.87 -5.79 -5.98
CA PRO A 237 11.41 -6.11 -4.65
C PRO A 237 12.54 -5.16 -4.22
N LEU A 238 13.50 -4.89 -5.12
CA LEU A 238 14.57 -3.93 -4.89
C LEU A 238 14.04 -2.50 -4.77
N GLY A 239 13.15 -2.07 -5.68
CA GLY A 239 12.56 -0.72 -5.63
C GLY A 239 11.79 -0.43 -4.34
N ARG A 240 11.04 -1.42 -3.82
CA ARG A 240 10.33 -1.33 -2.53
C ARG A 240 11.28 -1.28 -1.34
N ALA A 241 12.36 -2.05 -1.39
CA ALA A 241 13.37 -2.04 -0.33
C ALA A 241 14.14 -0.71 -0.29
N LEU A 242 14.34 -0.09 -1.45
CA LEU A 242 15.02 1.20 -1.58
C LEU A 242 14.11 2.38 -1.29
N GLN A 243 12.80 2.27 -1.47
CA GLN A 243 11.88 3.38 -1.24
C GLN A 243 12.04 3.91 0.20
N ASP A 244 12.23 5.23 0.33
CA ASP A 244 12.50 5.93 1.59
C ASP A 244 13.82 5.56 2.29
N ALA A 245 14.66 4.71 1.69
CA ALA A 245 15.98 4.38 2.23
C ALA A 245 16.91 5.60 2.19
N ARG A 246 17.86 5.64 3.13
CA ARG A 246 18.83 6.74 3.26
C ARG A 246 20.24 6.30 2.89
N VAL A 247 21.12 7.26 2.62
CA VAL A 247 22.57 7.01 2.50
C VAL A 247 23.08 6.29 3.75
N ASN A 248 23.93 5.29 3.55
CA ASN A 248 24.48 4.35 4.53
C ASN A 248 23.48 3.36 5.16
N GLN A 249 22.22 3.34 4.74
CA GLN A 249 21.25 2.37 5.20
C GLN A 249 21.45 1.01 4.52
N GLU A 250 21.30 -0.06 5.29
CA GLU A 250 21.22 -1.43 4.76
C GLU A 250 19.77 -1.79 4.43
N VAL A 251 19.57 -2.38 3.26
CA VAL A 251 18.27 -2.86 2.77
C VAL A 251 18.37 -4.33 2.41
N VAL A 252 17.33 -5.09 2.71
CA VAL A 252 17.25 -6.52 2.43
C VAL A 252 16.23 -6.73 1.33
N VAL A 253 16.65 -7.42 0.27
CA VAL A 253 15.82 -7.72 -0.89
C VAL A 253 15.56 -9.22 -0.92
N GLU A 254 14.29 -9.60 -0.88
CA GLU A 254 13.90 -11.00 -1.05
C GLU A 254 14.09 -11.41 -2.51
N SER A 255 14.89 -12.46 -2.74
CA SER A 255 15.05 -13.11 -4.03
C SER A 255 14.75 -14.60 -3.93
N PRO A 256 14.35 -15.27 -5.03
CA PRO A 256 14.17 -16.73 -5.04
C PRO A 256 15.42 -17.53 -4.64
N ALA A 257 16.62 -16.96 -4.81
CA ALA A 257 17.89 -17.58 -4.44
C ALA A 257 18.29 -17.33 -2.97
N GLY A 258 17.48 -16.56 -2.22
CA GLY A 258 17.77 -16.13 -0.86
C GLY A 258 17.75 -14.60 -0.71
N PRO A 259 17.70 -14.09 0.54
CA PRO A 259 17.76 -12.65 0.79
C PRO A 259 19.12 -12.08 0.40
N ILE A 260 19.14 -10.97 -0.33
CA ILE A 260 20.35 -10.23 -0.71
C ILE A 260 20.39 -8.94 0.10
N ARG A 261 21.57 -8.59 0.62
CA ARG A 261 21.76 -7.39 1.46
C ARG A 261 22.54 -6.34 0.70
N TYR A 262 21.94 -5.17 0.54
CA TYR A 262 22.59 -4.02 -0.07
C TYR A 262 22.78 -2.91 0.95
N ARG A 263 23.82 -2.10 0.78
CA ARG A 263 23.98 -0.81 1.47
C ARG A 263 23.91 0.32 0.46
N VAL A 264 23.16 1.36 0.78
CA VAL A 264 23.07 2.58 -0.03
C VAL A 264 24.32 3.42 0.16
N GLU A 265 25.14 3.57 -0.88
CA GLU A 265 26.37 4.39 -0.84
C GLU A 265 26.09 5.87 -1.20
N ALA A 266 25.20 6.11 -2.15
CA ALA A 266 24.84 7.47 -2.59
C ALA A 266 23.44 7.53 -3.20
N ILE A 267 22.83 8.71 -3.12
CA ILE A 267 21.54 9.05 -3.75
C ILE A 267 21.77 10.35 -4.52
N GLU A 268 21.42 10.34 -5.80
CA GLU A 268 21.58 11.44 -6.76
C GLU A 268 20.27 11.77 -7.46
#